data_AF-A0A956P8N4-F1
#
_entry.id   AF-A0A956P8N4-F1
#
_cell.length_a   1.000
_cell.length_b   1.000
_cell.length_c   1.000
_cell.angle_alpha   90.00
_cell.angle_beta   90.00
_cell.angle_gamma   90.00
#
_symmetry.space_group_name_H-M   'P 1'
#
loop_
_entity.id
_entity.type
_entity.pdbx_description
1 polymer ?
#
loop_
_entity_poly.entity_id
_entity_poly.type
_entity_poly.pdbx_seq_one_letter_code
_entity_poly.pdbx_strand_id
1 'polypeptide(L)'
;VSQDEFDGVHGEGAFAVLGIPDLAARNADANRYLPASGAWPRAEGIFRSVPTPVAPDRADLGLWNVLGNPEIPRPQARILEILCAEPDAPAPCDAASVLDRAVARFKTPSLRDLGQSGPYFHTGAKDSLEAVIRHYERFSALARDGGVRNGAPELAGIALVDEDVAPLAAFLRSLDEDYD
;
A
#
# COMPACT_ATOMS: atom_id res chain seq x y z
N VAL A 1 -4.88 -3.83 0.45
CA VAL A 1 -4.00 -5.04 0.44
C VAL A 1 -3.16 -5.14 1.69
N SER A 2 -2.18 -4.25 1.95
CA SER A 2 -1.33 -4.39 3.14
C SER A 2 -2.12 -4.47 4.44
N GLN A 3 -3.15 -3.64 4.57
CA GLN A 3 -4.11 -3.73 5.67
C GLN A 3 -4.88 -5.07 5.69
N ASP A 4 -5.35 -5.57 4.54
CA ASP A 4 -6.08 -6.85 4.41
C ASP A 4 -5.22 -8.03 4.86
N GLU A 5 -3.94 -8.04 4.45
CA GLU A 5 -2.99 -9.08 4.81
C GLU A 5 -2.63 -9.01 6.29
N PHE A 6 -2.39 -7.81 6.82
CA PHE A 6 -2.06 -7.63 8.23
C PHE A 6 -3.23 -7.99 9.14
N ASP A 7 -4.42 -7.46 8.86
CA ASP A 7 -5.64 -7.76 9.61
C ASP A 7 -6.03 -9.24 9.48
N GLY A 8 -5.80 -9.86 8.32
CA GLY A 8 -6.02 -11.29 8.11
C GLY A 8 -5.15 -12.20 8.99
N VAL A 9 -3.98 -11.72 9.42
CA VAL A 9 -3.06 -12.44 10.31
C VAL A 9 -3.26 -12.07 11.78
N HIS A 10 -3.54 -10.80 12.07
CA HIS A 10 -3.52 -10.24 13.42
C HIS A 10 -4.90 -9.90 13.99
N GLY A 11 -5.96 -10.06 13.21
CA GLY A 11 -7.33 -9.70 13.56
C GLY A 11 -7.76 -8.38 12.92
N GLU A 12 -9.07 -8.25 12.71
CA GLU A 12 -9.68 -7.07 12.09
C GLU A 12 -9.34 -5.78 12.85
N GLY A 13 -8.91 -4.75 12.10
CA GLY A 13 -8.55 -3.44 12.67
C GLY A 13 -7.16 -3.37 13.31
N ALA A 14 -6.40 -4.47 13.35
CA ALA A 14 -5.06 -4.48 13.93
C ALA A 14 -4.09 -3.53 13.21
N PHE A 15 -4.21 -3.39 11.88
CA PHE A 15 -3.38 -2.48 11.09
C PHE A 15 -3.62 -1.01 11.43
N ALA A 16 -4.85 -0.64 11.80
CA ALA A 16 -5.20 0.73 12.16
C ALA A 16 -4.47 1.19 13.43
N VAL A 17 -4.20 0.26 14.34
CA VAL A 17 -3.49 0.51 15.61
C VAL A 17 -2.03 0.09 15.58
N LEU A 18 -1.50 -0.32 14.41
CA LEU A 18 -0.10 -0.68 14.25
C LEU A 18 0.79 0.52 14.58
N GLY A 19 1.71 0.32 15.54
CA GLY A 19 2.69 1.30 15.95
C GLY A 19 3.73 1.51 14.85
N ILE A 20 3.65 2.65 14.15
CA ILE A 20 4.56 3.03 13.07
C ILE A 20 5.35 4.27 13.54
N PRO A 21 6.70 4.23 13.56
CA PRO A 21 7.51 5.33 14.05
C PRO A 21 7.45 6.53 13.09
N ASP A 22 7.64 7.72 13.64
CA ASP A 22 7.88 8.92 12.85
C ASP A 22 9.27 8.90 12.19
N LEU A 23 9.58 9.93 11.40
CA LEU A 23 10.83 10.01 10.65
C LEU A 23 12.06 10.02 11.57
N ALA A 24 11.97 10.69 12.72
CA ALA A 24 13.09 10.81 13.66
C ALA A 24 13.37 9.47 14.35
N ALA A 25 12.33 8.83 14.89
CA ALA A 25 12.41 7.51 15.51
C ALA A 25 12.86 6.43 14.53
N ARG A 26 12.37 6.47 13.28
CA ARG A 26 12.83 5.57 12.21
C ARG A 26 14.33 5.71 11.95
N ASN A 27 14.81 6.94 11.80
CA ASN A 27 16.21 7.20 11.46
C ASN A 27 17.16 6.94 12.64
N ALA A 28 16.67 7.09 13.89
CA ALA A 28 17.41 6.72 15.09
C ALA A 28 17.68 5.20 15.19
N ASP A 29 16.83 4.38 14.55
CA ASP A 29 16.99 2.92 14.48
C ASP A 29 16.84 2.39 13.03
N ALA A 30 17.70 2.92 12.15
CA ALA A 30 17.69 2.55 10.74
C ALA A 30 17.91 1.05 10.49
N ASN A 31 18.71 0.37 11.33
CA ASN A 31 18.93 -1.08 11.20
C ASN A 31 17.66 -1.90 11.47
N ARG A 32 16.71 -1.39 12.26
CA ARG A 32 15.43 -2.08 12.43
C ARG A 32 14.47 -1.78 11.29
N TYR A 33 14.31 -0.50 10.96
CA TYR A 33 13.19 -0.06 10.15
C TYR A 33 13.46 0.05 8.66
N LEU A 34 14.66 0.47 8.25
CA LEU A 34 14.94 0.69 6.83
C LEU A 34 15.32 -0.63 6.13
N PRO A 35 15.07 -0.76 4.82
CA PRO A 35 15.58 -1.90 4.05
C PRO A 35 17.11 -1.90 4.03
N ALA A 36 17.70 -3.09 3.90
CA ALA A 36 19.14 -3.22 3.72
C ALA A 36 19.65 -2.39 2.53
N SER A 37 20.75 -1.66 2.77
CA SER A 37 21.38 -0.77 1.79
C SER A 37 22.90 -0.78 1.93
N GLY A 38 23.60 0.06 1.16
CA GLY A 38 25.05 0.25 1.30
C GLY A 38 25.43 0.81 2.67
N ALA A 39 24.69 1.82 3.16
CA ALA A 39 24.90 2.40 4.50
C ALA A 39 24.43 1.48 5.63
N TRP A 40 23.40 0.65 5.42
CA TRP A 40 22.83 -0.23 6.43
C TRP A 40 22.72 -1.68 5.95
N PRO A 41 23.84 -2.42 5.86
CA PRO A 41 23.85 -3.76 5.28
C PRO A 41 23.16 -4.82 6.16
N ARG A 42 22.92 -4.53 7.44
CA ARG A 42 22.24 -5.43 8.39
C ARG A 42 20.80 -5.00 8.69
N ALA A 43 20.27 -4.06 7.93
CA ALA A 43 18.95 -3.54 8.23
C ALA A 43 17.87 -4.59 7.95
N GLU A 44 16.96 -4.77 8.90
CA GLU A 44 15.92 -5.80 8.87
C GLU A 44 14.77 -5.45 7.94
N GLY A 45 14.47 -4.16 7.76
CA GLY A 45 13.34 -3.70 6.96
C GLY A 45 12.01 -4.31 7.43
N ILE A 46 11.70 -4.26 8.73
CA ILE A 46 10.50 -4.90 9.29
C ILE A 46 9.19 -4.44 8.62
N PHE A 47 9.19 -3.24 8.04
CA PHE A 47 8.06 -2.64 7.33
C PHE A 47 8.08 -2.86 5.81
N ARG A 48 8.93 -3.77 5.33
CA ARG A 48 8.96 -4.33 3.98
C ARG A 48 8.84 -5.86 4.06
N SER A 49 7.96 -6.35 4.93
CA SER A 49 7.81 -7.78 5.24
C SER A 49 6.34 -8.21 5.14
N VAL A 50 6.12 -9.46 4.74
CA VAL A 50 4.78 -10.07 4.83
C VAL A 50 4.44 -10.28 6.31
N PRO A 51 3.23 -9.93 6.78
CA PRO A 51 2.81 -10.15 8.17
C PRO A 51 2.79 -11.63 8.52
N THR A 52 3.16 -11.97 9.76
CA THR A 52 3.15 -13.37 10.25
C THR A 52 2.70 -13.44 11.70
N PRO A 53 2.06 -14.52 12.15
CA PRO A 53 1.56 -14.63 13.53
C PRO A 53 2.64 -14.47 14.61
N VAL A 54 3.90 -14.80 14.30
CA VAL A 54 5.02 -14.80 15.24
C VAL A 54 5.82 -13.49 15.25
N ALA A 55 5.54 -12.55 14.34
CA ALA A 55 6.19 -11.25 14.25
C ALA A 55 5.14 -10.15 14.04
N PRO A 56 4.44 -9.73 15.12
CA PRO A 56 3.29 -8.82 15.04
C PRO A 56 3.64 -7.36 14.70
N ASP A 57 4.93 -7.04 14.63
CA ASP A 57 5.48 -5.74 14.28
C ASP A 57 5.92 -5.66 12.80
N ARG A 58 5.74 -6.73 12.02
CA ARG A 58 6.11 -6.80 10.60
C ARG A 58 4.90 -6.55 9.71
N ALA A 59 5.06 -5.66 8.75
CA ALA A 59 4.05 -5.32 7.75
C ALA A 59 4.71 -4.84 6.46
N ASP A 60 3.93 -4.67 5.38
CA ASP A 60 4.39 -3.92 4.20
C ASP A 60 3.76 -2.52 4.21
N LEU A 61 4.57 -1.50 4.48
CA LEU A 61 4.11 -0.12 4.53
C LEU A 61 4.34 0.65 3.22
N GLY A 62 4.87 0.00 2.17
CA GLY A 62 5.06 0.63 0.86
C GLY A 62 5.93 1.88 0.92
N LEU A 63 5.36 3.01 0.50
CA LEU A 63 6.05 4.30 0.35
C LEU A 63 6.69 4.83 1.62
N TRP A 64 6.21 4.42 2.80
CA TRP A 64 6.81 4.75 4.09
C TRP A 64 8.30 4.35 4.19
N ASN A 65 8.70 3.25 3.53
CA ASN A 65 10.09 2.79 3.49
C ASN A 65 11.00 3.65 2.60
N VAL A 66 10.40 4.50 1.76
CA VAL A 66 11.09 5.27 0.71
C VAL A 66 11.18 6.74 1.09
N LEU A 67 10.08 7.35 1.55
CA LEU A 67 10.05 8.77 1.84
C LEU A 67 11.04 9.14 2.97
N GLY A 68 11.90 10.12 2.71
CA GLY A 68 12.93 10.58 3.64
C GLY A 68 14.08 9.58 3.85
N ASN A 69 14.17 8.52 3.02
CA ASN A 69 15.28 7.57 3.05
C ASN A 69 16.47 8.13 2.23
N PRO A 70 17.62 8.46 2.85
CA PRO A 70 18.76 9.05 2.15
C PRO A 70 19.42 8.10 1.15
N GLU A 71 19.24 6.79 1.30
CA GLU A 71 19.77 5.77 0.39
C GLU A 71 18.93 5.62 -0.88
N ILE A 72 17.77 6.27 -0.94
CA ILE A 72 16.88 6.30 -2.10
C ILE A 72 16.60 7.76 -2.48
N PRO A 73 17.59 8.54 -2.93
CA PRO A 73 17.43 9.99 -3.10
C PRO A 73 16.58 10.39 -4.31
N ARG A 74 16.48 9.54 -5.34
CA ARG A 74 15.88 9.89 -6.63
C ARG A 74 14.37 10.22 -6.59
N PRO A 75 13.50 9.42 -5.96
CA PRO A 75 12.05 9.66 -6.02
C PRO A 75 11.54 10.72 -5.02
N GLN A 76 12.38 11.25 -4.13
CA GLN A 76 11.94 12.07 -2.99
C GLN A 76 11.10 13.27 -3.39
N ALA A 77 11.56 14.05 -4.38
CA ALA A 77 10.86 15.24 -4.84
C ALA A 77 9.46 14.92 -5.40
N ARG A 78 9.34 13.85 -6.19
CA ARG A 78 8.06 13.43 -6.78
C ARG A 78 7.09 12.86 -5.74
N ILE A 79 7.61 12.13 -4.75
CA ILE A 79 6.80 11.62 -3.65
C ILE A 79 6.22 12.78 -2.83
N LEU A 80 7.06 13.74 -2.46
CA LEU A 80 6.62 14.93 -1.74
C LEU A 80 5.61 15.74 -2.55
N GLU A 81 5.86 15.97 -3.84
CA GLU A 81 4.90 16.64 -4.73
C GLU A 81 3.51 16.00 -4.69
N ILE A 82 3.44 14.66 -4.76
CA ILE A 82 2.17 13.93 -4.72
C ILE A 82 1.49 14.05 -3.34
N LEU A 83 2.22 13.80 -2.25
CA LEU A 83 1.65 13.81 -0.90
C LEU A 83 1.27 15.21 -0.43
N CYS A 84 2.01 16.24 -0.86
CA CYS A 84 1.73 17.63 -0.54
C CYS A 84 0.60 18.24 -1.38
N ALA A 85 0.23 17.61 -2.50
CA ALA A 85 -0.91 18.02 -3.31
C ALA A 85 -2.25 17.51 -2.75
N GLU A 86 -2.23 16.60 -1.78
CA GLU A 86 -3.44 16.09 -1.14
C GLU A 86 -4.13 17.17 -0.30
N PRO A 87 -5.47 17.12 -0.17
CA PRO A 87 -6.19 17.93 0.80
C PRO A 87 -5.61 17.77 2.21
N ASP A 88 -5.63 18.88 2.95
CA ASP A 88 -5.20 18.98 4.35
C ASP A 88 -3.72 18.63 4.59
N ALA A 89 -2.88 18.65 3.54
CA ALA A 89 -1.45 18.48 3.70
C ALA A 89 -0.90 19.54 4.69
N PRO A 90 -0.06 19.12 5.66
CA PRO A 90 0.45 20.02 6.70
C PRO A 90 1.40 21.08 6.12
N ALA A 91 1.50 22.22 6.82
CA ALA A 91 2.46 23.28 6.52
C ALA A 91 3.46 23.44 7.69
N PRO A 92 4.79 23.34 7.47
CA PRO A 92 5.44 23.03 6.20
C PRO A 92 5.18 21.59 5.75
N CYS A 93 5.06 21.39 4.43
CA CYS A 93 4.93 20.06 3.85
C CYS A 93 6.32 19.51 3.52
N ASP A 94 6.80 18.58 4.35
CA ASP A 94 8.12 17.95 4.24
C ASP A 94 8.03 16.46 4.60
N ALA A 95 9.13 15.73 4.43
CA ALA A 95 9.14 14.29 4.64
C ALA A 95 8.77 13.90 6.08
N ALA A 96 9.05 14.74 7.08
CA ALA A 96 8.68 14.46 8.46
C ALA A 96 7.19 14.65 8.67
N SER A 97 6.62 15.73 8.13
CA SER A 97 5.22 16.09 8.33
C SER A 97 4.24 15.20 7.55
N VAL A 98 4.66 14.60 6.42
CA VAL A 98 3.80 13.70 5.62
C VAL A 98 4.18 12.22 5.64
N LEU A 99 5.10 11.78 6.52
CA LEU A 99 5.51 10.37 6.55
C LEU A 99 4.35 9.40 6.81
N ASP A 100 3.44 9.76 7.72
CA ASP A 100 2.28 8.91 8.03
C ASP A 100 1.35 8.73 6.82
N ARG A 101 1.20 9.74 5.97
CA ARG A 101 0.42 9.66 4.73
C ARG A 101 1.00 8.68 3.71
N ALA A 102 2.28 8.32 3.84
CA ALA A 102 2.96 7.34 2.98
C ALA A 102 2.72 5.88 3.42
N VAL A 103 2.12 5.65 4.59
CA VAL A 103 1.81 4.29 5.08
C VAL A 103 0.83 3.60 4.14
N ALA A 104 1.19 2.38 3.71
CA ALA A 104 0.42 1.51 2.82
C ALA A 104 0.09 2.11 1.44
N ARG A 105 0.87 3.10 0.98
CA ARG A 105 0.76 3.65 -0.38
C ARG A 105 1.69 2.92 -1.34
N PHE A 106 1.16 2.58 -2.51
CA PHE A 106 1.90 1.93 -3.59
C PHE A 106 1.66 2.65 -4.91
N LYS A 107 2.56 2.47 -5.88
CA LYS A 107 2.34 2.99 -7.23
C LYS A 107 1.15 2.26 -7.85
N THR A 108 0.18 3.01 -8.37
CA THR A 108 -0.90 2.44 -9.18
C THR A 108 -0.31 1.76 -10.42
N PRO A 109 -0.53 0.44 -10.63
CA PRO A 109 -0.08 -0.25 -11.82
C PRO A 109 -0.90 0.16 -13.05
N SER A 110 -0.37 -0.09 -14.25
CA SER A 110 -1.17 -0.03 -15.47
C SER A 110 -2.26 -1.11 -15.43
N LEU A 111 -3.37 -0.87 -16.12
CA LEU A 111 -4.43 -1.87 -16.33
C LEU A 111 -4.33 -2.58 -17.70
N ARG A 112 -3.36 -2.21 -18.53
CA ARG A 112 -3.06 -2.94 -19.79
C ARG A 112 -2.34 -4.25 -19.45
N ASP A 113 -2.64 -5.30 -20.22
CA ASP A 113 -2.03 -6.63 -20.09
C ASP A 113 -2.24 -7.29 -18.70
N LEU A 114 -3.39 -7.01 -18.10
CA LEU A 114 -3.74 -7.50 -16.77
C LEU A 114 -4.07 -8.99 -16.74
N GLY A 115 -4.72 -9.55 -17.76
CA GLY A 115 -5.13 -10.96 -17.76
C GLY A 115 -3.95 -11.93 -17.75
N GLN A 116 -2.75 -11.46 -18.08
CA GLN A 116 -1.51 -12.25 -18.15
C GLN A 116 -0.52 -11.95 -17.01
N SER A 117 -0.82 -11.00 -16.11
CA SER A 117 0.10 -10.53 -15.06
C SER A 117 -0.22 -11.04 -13.65
N GLY A 118 -1.17 -11.97 -13.53
CA GLY A 118 -1.47 -12.63 -12.26
C GLY A 118 -0.26 -13.41 -11.70
N PRO A 119 -0.17 -13.59 -10.37
CA PRO A 119 -1.11 -13.11 -9.35
C PRO A 119 -1.02 -11.58 -9.12
N TYR A 120 -2.11 -11.00 -8.62
CA TYR A 120 -2.35 -9.56 -8.57
C TYR A 120 -1.93 -8.89 -7.25
N PHE A 121 -1.85 -7.56 -7.28
CA PHE A 121 -1.32 -6.68 -6.23
C PHE A 121 0.19 -6.83 -5.98
N HIS A 122 0.76 -5.95 -5.15
CA HIS A 122 2.21 -5.84 -4.96
C HIS A 122 2.84 -7.07 -4.27
N THR A 123 2.04 -7.90 -3.60
CA THR A 123 2.45 -9.16 -2.96
C THR A 123 2.00 -10.41 -3.71
N GLY A 124 1.23 -10.28 -4.79
CA GLY A 124 0.57 -11.43 -5.42
C GLY A 124 -0.60 -11.99 -4.58
N ALA A 125 -1.24 -11.18 -3.73
CA ALA A 125 -2.25 -11.62 -2.77
C ALA A 125 -3.56 -12.17 -3.36
N LYS A 126 -3.81 -12.01 -4.68
CA LYS A 126 -5.05 -12.47 -5.32
C LYS A 126 -4.73 -13.20 -6.63
N ASP A 127 -5.35 -14.36 -6.81
CA ASP A 127 -5.10 -15.22 -7.97
C ASP A 127 -5.98 -14.90 -9.19
N SER A 128 -7.00 -14.04 -9.03
CA SER A 128 -7.93 -13.71 -10.10
C SER A 128 -8.40 -12.25 -10.07
N LEU A 129 -8.82 -11.75 -11.24
CA LEU A 129 -9.43 -10.42 -11.37
C LEU A 129 -10.71 -10.31 -10.55
N GLU A 130 -11.51 -11.38 -10.48
CA GLU A 130 -12.72 -11.45 -9.66
C GLU A 130 -12.37 -11.26 -8.17
N ALA A 131 -11.27 -11.87 -7.69
CA ALA A 131 -10.81 -11.69 -6.31
C ALA A 131 -10.28 -10.27 -6.06
N VAL A 132 -9.69 -9.61 -7.06
CA VAL A 132 -9.32 -8.18 -7.00
C VAL A 132 -10.56 -7.29 -6.92
N ILE A 133 -11.58 -7.53 -7.74
CA ILE A 133 -12.80 -6.73 -7.75
C ILE A 133 -13.54 -6.86 -6.40
N ARG A 134 -13.68 -8.08 -5.88
CA ARG A 134 -14.27 -8.34 -4.55
C ARG A 134 -13.45 -7.71 -3.41
N HIS A 135 -12.13 -7.57 -3.57
CA HIS A 135 -11.32 -6.82 -2.62
C HIS A 135 -11.74 -5.35 -2.58
N TYR A 136 -11.91 -4.70 -3.74
CA TYR A 136 -12.36 -3.31 -3.80
C TYR A 136 -13.81 -3.13 -3.30
N GLU A 137 -14.71 -4.06 -3.57
CA GLU A 137 -16.07 -4.07 -3.01
C GLU A 137 -16.04 -4.05 -1.47
N ARG A 138 -15.29 -4.98 -0.85
CA ARG A 138 -15.13 -5.05 0.61
C ARG A 138 -14.44 -3.81 1.17
N PHE A 139 -13.34 -3.37 0.56
CA PHE A 139 -12.60 -2.20 1.04
C PHE A 139 -13.37 -0.89 0.84
N SER A 140 -14.30 -0.84 -0.10
CA SER A 140 -15.21 0.29 -0.23
C SER A 140 -16.16 0.40 0.95
N ALA A 141 -16.75 -0.73 1.38
CA ALA A 141 -17.57 -0.76 2.59
C ALA A 141 -16.76 -0.34 3.82
N LEU A 142 -15.57 -0.90 3.99
CA LEU A 142 -14.68 -0.53 5.10
C LEU A 142 -14.27 0.95 5.05
N ALA A 143 -14.06 1.52 3.86
CA ALA A 143 -13.72 2.94 3.70
C ALA A 143 -14.89 3.85 4.08
N ARG A 144 -16.14 3.48 3.75
CA ARG A 144 -17.34 4.23 4.19
C ARG A 144 -17.48 4.26 5.71
N ASP A 145 -17.04 3.20 6.38
CA ASP A 145 -17.05 3.09 7.84
C ASP A 145 -15.79 3.71 8.50
N GLY A 146 -14.89 4.31 7.72
CA GLY A 146 -13.66 4.93 8.22
C GLY A 146 -12.57 3.93 8.64
N GLY A 147 -12.71 2.65 8.25
CA GLY A 147 -11.81 1.57 8.66
C GLY A 147 -10.57 1.38 7.79
N VAL A 148 -10.37 2.17 6.72
CA VAL A 148 -9.19 2.05 5.84
C VAL A 148 -8.16 3.14 6.14
N ARG A 149 -6.97 2.75 6.59
CA ARG A 149 -5.87 3.69 6.84
C ARG A 149 -5.29 4.20 5.52
N ASN A 150 -5.24 5.53 5.35
CA ASN A 150 -4.74 6.20 4.14
C ASN A 150 -5.39 5.71 2.83
N GLY A 151 -6.65 5.28 2.89
CA GLY A 151 -7.41 4.94 1.70
C GLY A 151 -7.59 6.14 0.78
N ALA A 152 -7.56 5.92 -0.53
CA ALA A 152 -7.95 6.97 -1.48
C ALA A 152 -9.42 7.37 -1.22
N PRO A 153 -9.77 8.67 -1.20
CA PRO A 153 -11.14 9.12 -0.93
C PRO A 153 -12.19 8.47 -1.85
N GLU A 154 -11.80 8.16 -3.08
CA GLU A 154 -12.64 7.53 -4.10
C GLU A 154 -13.06 6.09 -3.73
N LEU A 155 -12.32 5.40 -2.85
CA LEU A 155 -12.67 4.03 -2.42
C LEU A 155 -14.08 3.96 -1.84
N ALA A 156 -14.48 4.95 -1.04
CA ALA A 156 -15.80 4.98 -0.42
C ALA A 156 -16.94 5.13 -1.45
N GLY A 157 -16.63 5.67 -2.64
CA GLY A 157 -17.57 5.86 -3.74
C GLY A 157 -17.76 4.65 -4.66
N ILE A 158 -17.00 3.57 -4.46
CA ILE A 158 -17.18 2.34 -5.24
C ILE A 158 -18.52 1.69 -4.85
N ALA A 159 -19.38 1.46 -5.84
CA ALA A 159 -20.70 0.88 -5.69
C ALA A 159 -20.86 -0.35 -6.59
N LEU A 160 -19.98 -1.34 -6.38
CA LEU A 160 -20.05 -2.62 -7.06
C LEU A 160 -21.06 -3.54 -6.34
N VAL A 161 -21.80 -4.31 -7.12
CA VAL A 161 -22.61 -5.44 -6.65
C VAL A 161 -22.09 -6.75 -7.24
N ASP A 162 -22.58 -7.89 -6.73
CA ASP A 162 -22.15 -9.22 -7.16
C ASP A 162 -22.28 -9.43 -8.68
N GLU A 163 -23.32 -8.85 -9.29
CA GLU A 163 -23.57 -8.94 -10.73
C GLU A 163 -22.52 -8.19 -11.58
N ASP A 164 -21.82 -7.20 -11.01
CA ASP A 164 -20.81 -6.40 -11.71
C ASP A 164 -19.46 -7.13 -11.84
N VAL A 165 -19.20 -8.14 -11.00
CA VAL A 165 -17.89 -8.78 -10.89
C VAL A 165 -17.47 -9.45 -12.20
N ALA A 166 -18.35 -10.25 -12.80
CA ALA A 166 -18.02 -10.98 -14.02
C ALA A 166 -17.89 -10.05 -15.26
N PRO A 167 -18.81 -9.10 -15.51
CA PRO A 167 -18.65 -8.13 -16.59
C PRO A 167 -17.39 -7.27 -16.46
N LEU A 168 -17.07 -6.79 -15.26
CA LEU A 168 -15.87 -5.97 -15.05
C LEU A 168 -14.59 -6.78 -15.24
N ALA A 169 -14.55 -8.02 -14.75
CA ALA A 169 -13.41 -8.92 -14.99
C ALA A 169 -13.23 -9.22 -16.49
N ALA A 170 -14.33 -9.42 -17.24
CA ALA A 170 -14.28 -9.60 -18.70
C ALA A 170 -13.76 -8.34 -19.42
N PHE A 171 -14.22 -7.16 -19.01
CA PHE A 171 -13.70 -5.89 -19.54
C PHE A 171 -12.19 -5.74 -19.27
N LEU A 172 -11.73 -6.01 -18.06
CA LEU A 172 -10.30 -5.92 -17.73
C LEU A 172 -9.44 -6.88 -18.57
N ARG A 173 -9.93 -8.10 -18.87
CA ARG A 173 -9.26 -9.03 -19.80
C ARG A 173 -9.22 -8.52 -21.24
N SER A 174 -10.21 -7.73 -21.65
CA SER A 174 -10.22 -7.12 -22.99
C SER A 174 -9.19 -6.00 -23.17
N LEU A 175 -8.47 -5.61 -22.10
CA LEU A 175 -7.37 -4.66 -22.15
C LEU A 175 -6.00 -5.31 -22.43
N ASP A 176 -5.98 -6.63 -22.62
CA ASP A 176 -4.77 -7.38 -22.97
C ASP A 176 -4.44 -7.17 -24.45
N GLU A 177 -3.15 -7.02 -24.76
CA GLU A 177 -2.67 -7.03 -26.14
C GLU A 177 -2.76 -8.43 -26.75
N ASP A 178 -3.24 -8.50 -28.00
CA ASP A 178 -3.16 -9.72 -28.81
C ASP A 178 -1.72 -9.84 -29.34
N TYR A 179 -0.91 -10.69 -28.72
CA TYR A 179 0.40 -11.08 -29.23
C TYR A 179 0.23 -12.26 -30.21
N ASP A 180 -0.34 -11.98 -31.39
CA ASP A 180 -0.37 -12.90 -32.55
C ASP A 180 0.75 -12.59 -33.57
#